data_AF-A0A2H0WFJ2-F1
#
_entry.id   AF-A0A2H0WFJ2-F1
#
_cell.length_a   1.000
_cell.length_b   1.000
_cell.length_c   1.000
_cell.angle_alpha   90.00
_cell.angle_beta   90.00
_cell.angle_gamma   90.00
#
_symmetry.space_group_name_H-M   'P 1'
#
loop_
_entity.id
_entity.type
_entity.pdbx_description
1 polymer ?
#
loop_
_entity_poly.entity_id
_entity_poly.type
_entity_poly.pdbx_seq_one_letter_code
_entity_poly.pdbx_strand_id
1 'polypeptide(L)'
;MQTKRPRQSQGSGKKDISLMIFLVLMGMAGIFLFIGLQPTPVKESRSRRESIISAYSEKADALVNKHLFWTNRKIEIARQKSMTDNFFSAPQVGDSVIRNHLDQKRKDMGVDYSPDRNEHNAYDDLQRDRKNFRATDPDHLIQQQLADQEIQAEYDREYQKEYARQFIENARQNGYDVQLNDEYVVTGVRPLRNSNRNSTLSAPSGVQAQ
;
A
#
# COMPACT_ATOMS: atom_id res chain seq x y z
N MET A 1 17.01 -66.45 82.26
CA MET A 1 16.95 -65.21 81.46
C MET A 1 17.85 -65.35 80.25
N GLN A 2 17.31 -65.55 79.05
CA GLN A 2 18.02 -65.32 77.78
C GLN A 2 17.01 -64.82 76.75
N THR A 3 17.18 -63.56 76.35
CA THR A 3 16.34 -62.83 75.40
C THR A 3 16.80 -63.10 73.96
N LYS A 4 15.95 -63.73 73.16
CA LYS A 4 16.18 -64.02 71.74
C LYS A 4 15.64 -62.86 70.89
N ARG A 5 16.51 -62.08 70.25
CA ARG A 5 16.13 -61.00 69.32
C ARG A 5 15.78 -61.57 67.93
N PRO A 6 14.76 -61.05 67.24
CA PRO A 6 14.45 -61.44 65.87
C PRO A 6 15.40 -60.75 64.87
N ARG A 7 15.85 -61.52 63.87
CA ARG A 7 16.59 -61.03 62.70
C ARG A 7 15.61 -60.37 61.72
N GLN A 8 15.79 -59.09 61.43
CA GLN A 8 15.15 -58.43 60.30
C GLN A 8 15.89 -58.79 59.00
N SER A 9 15.13 -59.36 58.07
CA SER A 9 15.54 -59.74 56.73
C SER A 9 15.65 -58.50 55.84
N GLN A 10 16.86 -58.16 55.42
CA GLN A 10 17.14 -57.21 54.33
C GLN A 10 16.67 -57.81 52.99
N GLY A 11 15.77 -57.12 52.30
CA GLY A 11 15.35 -57.54 50.96
C GLY A 11 14.47 -56.53 50.23
N SER A 12 15.03 -55.39 49.79
CA SER A 12 14.40 -54.59 48.71
C SER A 12 15.33 -53.62 47.96
N GLY A 13 16.65 -53.67 48.13
CA GLY A 13 17.53 -52.58 47.66
C GLY A 13 17.65 -52.36 46.15
N LYS A 14 17.16 -53.25 45.28
CA LYS A 14 17.35 -53.10 43.82
C LYS A 14 16.26 -52.30 43.09
N LYS A 15 15.02 -52.33 43.57
CA LYS A 15 13.91 -51.61 42.92
C LYS A 15 13.93 -50.11 43.25
N ASP A 16 14.34 -49.77 44.47
CA ASP A 16 14.39 -48.39 44.93
C ASP A 16 15.53 -47.59 44.25
N ILE A 17 16.65 -48.25 43.95
CA ILE A 17 17.76 -47.62 43.21
C ILE A 17 17.37 -47.31 41.77
N SER A 18 16.65 -48.22 41.09
CA SER A 18 16.18 -47.97 39.73
C SER A 18 15.18 -46.81 39.65
N LEU A 19 14.32 -46.67 40.67
CA LEU A 19 13.34 -45.59 40.73
C LEU A 19 14.02 -44.24 41.03
N MET A 20 15.03 -44.22 41.90
CA MET A 20 15.84 -43.02 42.19
C MET A 20 16.61 -42.54 40.95
N ILE A 21 17.22 -43.45 40.17
CA ILE A 21 17.95 -43.07 38.95
C ILE A 21 17.02 -42.42 37.93
N PHE A 22 15.80 -42.94 37.76
CA PHE A 22 14.84 -42.39 36.80
C PHE A 22 14.38 -40.97 37.21
N LEU A 23 14.20 -40.74 38.52
CA LEU A 23 13.78 -39.45 39.05
C LEU A 23 14.88 -38.37 38.91
N VAL A 24 16.15 -38.75 39.09
CA VAL A 24 17.30 -37.87 38.86
C VAL A 24 17.44 -37.50 37.38
N LEU A 25 17.24 -38.46 36.47
CA LEU A 25 17.34 -38.23 35.02
C LEU A 25 16.23 -37.30 34.52
N MET A 26 15.01 -37.46 35.04
CA MET A 26 13.89 -36.58 34.72
C MET A 26 14.09 -35.16 35.27
N GLY A 27 14.68 -35.03 36.46
CA GLY A 27 15.05 -33.73 37.03
C GLY A 27 16.11 -32.99 36.21
N MET A 28 17.14 -33.70 35.72
CA MET A 28 18.19 -33.11 34.89
C MET A 28 17.66 -32.65 33.52
N ALA A 29 16.73 -33.40 32.91
CA ALA A 29 16.10 -33.00 31.65
C ALA A 29 15.25 -31.72 31.80
N GLY A 30 14.57 -31.54 32.95
CA GLY A 30 13.82 -30.33 33.25
C GLY A 30 14.70 -29.07 33.40
N ILE A 31 15.88 -29.21 34.02
CA ILE A 31 16.81 -28.08 34.22
C ILE A 31 17.40 -27.60 32.90
N PHE A 32 17.73 -28.50 31.97
CA PHE A 32 18.23 -28.12 30.64
C PHE A 32 17.20 -27.34 29.82
N LEU A 33 15.92 -27.70 29.93
CA LEU A 33 14.83 -27.01 29.23
C LEU A 33 14.59 -25.61 29.83
N PHE A 34 14.79 -25.45 31.14
CA PHE A 34 14.65 -24.15 31.81
C PHE A 34 15.81 -23.19 31.53
N ILE A 35 17.05 -23.68 31.39
CA ILE A 35 18.22 -22.86 31.03
C ILE A 35 18.16 -22.45 29.54
N GLY A 36 17.69 -23.32 28.65
CA GLY A 36 17.55 -23.02 27.22
C GLY A 36 16.50 -21.95 26.89
N LEU A 37 15.56 -21.68 27.81
CA LEU A 37 14.53 -20.65 27.64
C LEU A 37 14.87 -19.29 28.29
N GLN A 38 16.02 -19.14 28.94
CA GLN A 38 16.42 -17.82 29.42
C GLN A 38 16.92 -16.97 28.24
N PRO A 39 16.22 -15.88 27.86
CA PRO A 39 16.69 -14.99 26.80
C PRO A 39 18.01 -14.38 27.26
N THR A 40 19.11 -14.74 26.58
CA THR A 40 20.43 -14.20 26.88
C THR A 40 20.41 -12.68 26.71
N PRO A 41 20.70 -11.87 27.76
CA PRO A 41 20.93 -10.46 27.56
C PRO A 41 22.29 -10.29 26.89
N VAL A 42 22.26 -9.97 25.59
CA VAL A 42 23.47 -9.71 24.78
C VAL A 42 24.17 -8.46 25.34
N LYS A 43 25.20 -8.66 26.17
CA LYS A 43 26.16 -7.63 26.54
C LYS A 43 27.51 -7.87 25.86
N GLU A 44 27.91 -6.84 25.11
CA GLU A 44 29.29 -6.45 24.80
C GLU A 44 30.13 -7.34 23.89
N SER A 45 29.77 -7.26 22.60
CA SER A 45 30.75 -7.22 21.50
C SER A 45 30.28 -6.20 20.44
N ARG A 46 29.96 -4.97 20.87
CA ARG A 46 29.33 -3.92 20.04
C ARG A 46 30.32 -3.14 19.17
N SER A 47 31.54 -2.83 19.63
CA SER A 47 32.36 -1.82 18.93
C SER A 47 33.05 -2.31 17.63
N ARG A 48 33.21 -3.61 17.39
CA ARG A 48 33.84 -4.14 16.14
C ARG A 48 32.84 -4.71 15.14
N ARG A 49 31.62 -5.02 15.60
CA ARG A 49 30.49 -5.42 14.73
C ARG A 49 29.76 -4.21 14.19
N GLU A 50 29.68 -3.10 14.93
CA GLU A 50 29.06 -1.86 14.45
C GLU A 50 29.80 -1.24 13.26
N SER A 51 31.13 -1.31 13.19
CA SER A 51 31.88 -0.78 12.02
C SER A 51 31.74 -1.64 10.75
N ILE A 52 31.50 -2.95 10.90
CA ILE A 52 31.22 -3.83 9.76
C ILE A 52 29.76 -3.67 9.34
N ILE A 53 28.83 -3.62 10.30
CA ILE A 53 27.41 -3.39 10.02
C ILE A 53 27.19 -1.99 9.43
N SER A 54 27.93 -0.96 9.85
CA SER A 54 27.83 0.39 9.27
C SER A 54 28.42 0.49 7.87
N ALA A 55 29.53 -0.20 7.58
CA ALA A 55 30.10 -0.24 6.23
C ALA A 55 29.23 -1.05 5.24
N TYR A 56 28.57 -2.10 5.74
CA TYR A 56 27.55 -2.83 4.96
C TYR A 56 26.25 -2.04 4.84
N SER A 57 25.85 -1.27 5.87
CA SER A 57 24.66 -0.41 5.80
C SER A 57 24.90 0.74 4.83
N GLU A 58 26.06 1.40 4.83
CA GLU A 58 26.35 2.50 3.89
C GLU A 58 26.32 2.05 2.43
N LYS A 59 26.86 0.85 2.13
CA LYS A 59 26.76 0.25 0.79
C LYS A 59 25.32 -0.15 0.44
N ALA A 60 24.57 -0.68 1.40
CA ALA A 60 23.16 -1.03 1.22
C ALA A 60 22.31 0.23 1.00
N ASP A 61 22.52 1.28 1.78
CA ASP A 61 21.84 2.57 1.69
C ASP A 61 22.16 3.26 0.36
N ALA A 62 23.42 3.24 -0.08
CA ALA A 62 23.80 3.74 -1.40
C ALA A 62 23.13 2.95 -2.54
N LEU A 63 22.97 1.64 -2.39
CA LEU A 63 22.30 0.79 -3.38
C LEU A 63 20.79 1.02 -3.38
N VAL A 64 20.18 1.18 -2.21
CA VAL A 64 18.76 1.53 -2.04
C VAL A 64 18.50 2.92 -2.63
N ASN A 65 19.32 3.93 -2.32
CA ASN A 65 19.19 5.28 -2.87
C ASN A 65 19.36 5.29 -4.39
N LYS A 66 20.34 4.54 -4.90
CA LYS A 66 20.53 4.36 -6.35
C LYS A 66 19.29 3.71 -6.97
N HIS A 67 18.77 2.65 -6.36
CA HIS A 67 17.57 1.97 -6.85
C HIS A 67 16.35 2.91 -6.83
N LEU A 68 16.13 3.64 -5.73
CA LEU A 68 15.04 4.60 -5.56
C LEU A 68 15.13 5.72 -6.60
N PHE A 69 16.34 6.21 -6.89
CA PHE A 69 16.59 7.15 -7.98
C PHE A 69 16.24 6.56 -9.37
N TRP A 70 16.69 5.34 -9.69
CA TRP A 70 16.38 4.70 -10.97
C TRP A 70 14.89 4.38 -11.11
N THR A 71 14.24 3.95 -10.05
CA THR A 71 12.80 3.69 -10.01
C THR A 71 12.02 4.98 -10.24
N ASN A 72 12.33 6.05 -9.52
CA ASN A 72 11.69 7.36 -9.71
C ASN A 72 11.90 7.87 -11.14
N ARG A 73 13.11 7.76 -11.68
CA ARG A 73 13.41 8.13 -13.07
C ARG A 73 12.61 7.30 -14.07
N LYS A 74 12.44 6.00 -13.83
CA LYS A 74 11.66 5.11 -14.70
C LYS A 74 10.17 5.45 -14.65
N ILE A 75 9.64 5.76 -13.47
CA ILE A 75 8.25 6.20 -13.28
C ILE A 75 8.01 7.51 -14.03
N GLU A 76 8.92 8.47 -13.91
CA GLU A 76 8.83 9.76 -14.61
C GLU A 76 8.81 9.59 -16.14
N ILE A 77 9.73 8.76 -16.67
CA ILE A 77 9.75 8.43 -18.11
C ILE A 77 8.45 7.74 -18.54
N ALA A 78 7.93 6.81 -17.75
CA ALA A 78 6.68 6.12 -18.06
C ALA A 78 5.48 7.08 -18.03
N ARG A 79 5.45 8.04 -17.08
CA ARG A 79 4.43 9.08 -16.99
C ARG A 79 4.46 9.99 -18.21
N GLN A 80 5.64 10.46 -18.60
CA GLN A 80 5.82 11.27 -19.81
C GLN A 80 5.37 10.51 -21.06
N LYS A 81 5.76 9.24 -21.19
CA LYS A 81 5.33 8.39 -22.31
C LYS A 81 3.81 8.20 -22.31
N SER A 82 3.19 7.97 -21.16
CA SER A 82 1.73 7.84 -21.09
C SER A 82 1.03 9.15 -21.45
N MET A 83 1.57 10.31 -21.09
CA MET A 83 1.01 11.60 -21.48
C MET A 83 1.09 11.82 -22.99
N THR A 84 2.22 11.48 -23.62
CA THR A 84 2.35 11.56 -25.08
C THR A 84 1.43 10.56 -25.76
N ASP A 85 1.38 9.32 -25.29
CA ASP A 85 0.54 8.28 -25.87
C ASP A 85 -0.94 8.63 -25.72
N ASN A 86 -1.37 9.23 -24.60
CA ASN A 86 -2.73 9.72 -24.42
C ASN A 86 -3.02 10.95 -25.29
N PHE A 87 -2.06 11.84 -25.51
CA PHE A 87 -2.21 12.98 -26.41
C PHE A 87 -2.39 12.53 -27.87
N PHE A 88 -1.63 11.53 -28.31
CA PHE A 88 -1.74 10.97 -29.67
C PHE A 88 -2.90 9.97 -29.85
N SER A 89 -3.29 9.27 -28.78
CA SER A 89 -4.34 8.25 -28.82
C SER A 89 -5.71 8.76 -28.42
N ALA A 90 -5.83 9.95 -27.81
CA ALA A 90 -7.13 10.58 -27.60
C ALA A 90 -7.74 10.82 -28.98
N PRO A 91 -8.81 10.07 -29.36
CA PRO A 91 -9.48 10.35 -30.60
C PRO A 91 -10.00 11.79 -30.49
N GLN A 92 -9.59 12.66 -31.42
CA GLN A 92 -10.22 13.96 -31.58
C GLN A 92 -11.71 13.69 -31.82
N VAL A 93 -12.50 13.79 -30.74
CA VAL A 93 -13.94 13.58 -30.73
C VAL A 93 -14.58 14.69 -31.55
N GLY A 94 -14.58 14.48 -32.86
CA GLY A 94 -15.01 15.47 -33.85
C GLY A 94 -14.57 15.13 -35.28
N ASP A 95 -13.48 14.38 -35.47
CA ASP A 95 -12.90 14.26 -36.82
C ASP A 95 -13.41 13.07 -37.65
N SER A 96 -13.78 11.94 -37.02
CA SER A 96 -14.17 10.74 -37.78
C SER A 96 -15.60 10.73 -38.30
N VAL A 97 -16.52 11.48 -37.69
CA VAL A 97 -17.94 11.54 -38.12
C VAL A 97 -18.18 12.66 -39.14
N ILE A 98 -17.35 13.70 -39.16
CA ILE A 98 -17.54 14.85 -40.06
C ILE A 98 -16.76 14.66 -41.39
N ARG A 99 -15.60 13.97 -41.39
CA ARG A 99 -14.77 13.79 -42.60
C ARG A 99 -15.45 13.01 -43.72
N ASN A 100 -16.20 11.95 -43.41
CA ASN A 100 -16.87 11.14 -44.43
C ASN A 100 -18.01 11.88 -45.17
N HIS A 101 -18.59 12.93 -44.57
CA HIS A 101 -19.62 13.76 -45.20
C HIS A 101 -19.08 15.05 -45.84
N LEU A 102 -17.88 15.50 -45.44
CA LEU A 102 -17.22 16.67 -46.03
C LEU A 102 -16.48 16.33 -47.32
N ASP A 103 -15.85 15.15 -47.43
CA ASP A 103 -15.04 14.81 -48.61
C ASP A 103 -15.85 14.65 -49.90
N GLN A 104 -17.13 14.27 -49.80
CA GLN A 104 -18.04 14.23 -50.95
C GLN A 104 -18.53 15.63 -51.38
N LYS A 105 -18.56 16.61 -50.46
CA LYS A 105 -19.06 17.97 -50.74
C LYS A 105 -17.95 18.96 -51.10
N ARG A 106 -16.67 18.59 -50.91
CA ARG A 106 -15.49 19.44 -51.14
C ARG A 106 -14.95 19.47 -52.56
N LYS A 107 -15.43 18.61 -53.47
CA LYS A 107 -14.99 18.64 -54.88
C LYS A 107 -15.58 19.79 -55.71
N ASP A 108 -16.60 20.49 -55.22
CA ASP A 108 -17.33 21.51 -55.99
C ASP A 108 -17.21 22.94 -55.45
N MET A 109 -16.51 23.14 -54.33
CA MET A 109 -16.22 24.48 -53.82
C MET A 109 -14.71 24.63 -53.73
N GLY A 110 -14.14 25.44 -54.63
CA GLY A 110 -12.71 25.72 -54.80
C GLY A 110 -12.03 26.43 -53.63
N VAL A 111 -12.23 25.91 -52.42
CA VAL A 111 -11.54 26.33 -51.22
C VAL A 111 -10.39 25.35 -51.02
N ASP A 112 -9.17 25.87 -51.07
CA ASP A 112 -7.96 25.10 -50.85
C ASP A 112 -7.88 24.69 -49.36
N TYR A 113 -7.76 23.38 -49.12
CA TYR A 113 -7.56 22.79 -47.79
C TYR A 113 -6.12 22.34 -47.58
N SER A 114 -5.17 22.86 -48.37
CA SER A 114 -3.77 22.73 -48.04
C SER A 114 -3.54 23.25 -46.61
N PRO A 115 -2.76 22.53 -45.77
CA PRO A 115 -2.49 22.96 -44.41
C PRO A 115 -1.94 24.39 -44.43
N ASP A 116 -2.57 25.27 -43.66
CA ASP A 116 -2.19 26.68 -43.60
C ASP A 116 -0.69 26.75 -43.25
N ARG A 117 0.07 27.58 -43.97
CA ARG A 117 1.52 27.75 -43.73
C ARG A 117 1.83 28.12 -42.28
N ASN A 118 0.87 28.67 -41.56
CA ASN A 118 0.96 28.98 -40.13
C ASN A 118 0.98 27.74 -39.22
N GLU A 119 0.48 26.57 -39.64
CA GLU A 119 0.54 25.34 -38.82
C GLU A 119 1.96 24.81 -38.65
N HIS A 120 2.85 25.01 -39.64
CA HIS A 120 4.27 24.65 -39.50
C HIS A 120 4.98 25.51 -38.45
N ASN A 121 4.52 26.74 -38.21
CA ASN A 121 5.13 27.62 -37.21
C ASN A 121 4.76 27.24 -35.77
N ALA A 122 3.67 26.50 -35.54
CA ALA A 122 3.29 26.05 -34.20
C ALA A 122 4.32 25.07 -33.61
N TYR A 123 4.94 24.25 -34.47
CA TYR A 123 5.99 23.32 -34.05
C TYR A 123 7.28 24.07 -33.69
N ASP A 124 7.61 25.12 -34.45
CA ASP A 124 8.77 25.96 -34.18
C ASP A 124 8.56 26.88 -32.95
N ASP A 125 7.34 27.37 -32.70
CA ASP A 125 6.99 28.13 -31.49
C ASP A 125 7.06 27.26 -30.22
N LEU A 126 6.63 25.99 -30.29
CA LEU A 126 6.80 25.01 -29.20
C LEU A 126 8.27 24.71 -28.88
N GLN A 127 9.18 24.91 -29.84
CA GLN A 127 10.62 24.72 -29.64
C GLN A 127 11.37 26.02 -29.31
N ARG A 128 10.80 27.19 -29.59
CA ARG A 128 11.43 28.51 -29.41
C ARG A 128 11.67 28.89 -27.95
N ASP A 129 10.83 28.38 -27.05
CA ASP A 129 10.92 28.66 -25.60
C ASP A 129 11.67 27.59 -24.79
N ARG A 130 12.42 26.69 -25.45
CA ARG A 130 13.50 25.94 -24.78
C ARG A 130 14.72 26.81 -24.51
N LYS A 131 14.50 28.08 -24.22
CA LYS A 131 15.50 29.07 -23.83
C LYS A 131 16.04 28.62 -22.48
N ASN A 132 17.11 27.81 -22.53
CA ASN A 132 18.03 27.45 -21.46
C ASN A 132 17.45 27.73 -20.08
N PHE A 133 16.79 26.72 -19.50
CA PHE A 133 16.35 26.72 -18.11
C PHE A 133 17.56 27.10 -17.25
N ARG A 134 17.67 28.40 -17.00
CA ARG A 134 18.84 29.06 -16.47
C ARG A 134 18.86 28.61 -15.02
N ALA A 135 19.87 27.80 -14.66
CA ALA A 135 20.06 27.18 -13.35
C ALA A 135 19.19 27.84 -12.29
N THR A 136 18.02 27.24 -12.04
CA THR A 136 17.05 27.75 -11.08
C THR A 136 17.81 27.89 -9.77
N ASP A 137 17.81 29.11 -9.22
CA ASP A 137 18.40 29.38 -7.93
C ASP A 137 17.96 28.26 -6.96
N PRO A 138 18.88 27.58 -6.25
CA PRO A 138 18.50 26.54 -5.29
C PRO A 138 17.38 26.99 -4.35
N ASP A 139 17.33 28.28 -3.99
CA ASP A 139 16.26 28.84 -3.17
C ASP A 139 14.89 28.78 -3.86
N HIS A 140 14.83 29.02 -5.17
CA HIS A 140 13.60 28.88 -5.94
C HIS A 140 13.16 27.42 -6.07
N LEU A 141 14.09 26.47 -6.20
CA LEU A 141 13.76 25.04 -6.22
C LEU A 141 13.19 24.58 -4.88
N ILE A 142 13.76 25.03 -3.77
CA ILE A 142 13.28 24.70 -2.42
C ILE A 142 11.88 25.28 -2.18
N GLN A 143 11.66 26.54 -2.56
CA GLN A 143 10.34 27.17 -2.42
C GLN A 143 9.28 26.48 -3.27
N GLN A 144 9.62 26.11 -4.51
CA GLN A 144 8.72 25.37 -5.37
C GLN A 144 8.37 24.01 -4.76
N GLN A 145 9.37 23.26 -4.28
CA GLN A 145 9.14 21.97 -3.67
C GLN A 145 8.29 22.07 -2.39
N LEU A 146 8.47 23.12 -1.59
CA LEU A 146 7.66 23.34 -0.39
C LEU A 146 6.21 23.66 -0.74
N ALA A 147 5.97 24.51 -1.75
CA ALA A 147 4.65 24.80 -2.26
C ALA A 147 3.96 23.56 -2.83
N ASP A 148 4.68 22.75 -3.61
CA ASP A 148 4.16 21.49 -4.15
C ASP A 148 3.76 20.51 -3.03
N GLN A 149 4.52 20.46 -1.94
CA GLN A 149 4.19 19.64 -0.77
C GLN A 149 2.94 20.13 -0.04
N GLU A 150 2.77 21.44 0.14
CA GLU A 150 1.57 22.01 0.75
C GLU A 150 0.32 21.73 -0.08
N ILE A 151 0.42 21.95 -1.40
CA ILE A 151 -0.65 21.67 -2.35
C ILE A 151 -1.01 20.17 -2.31
N GLN A 152 -0.02 19.28 -2.33
CA GLN A 152 -0.27 17.84 -2.27
C GLN A 152 -0.96 17.44 -0.97
N ALA A 153 -0.53 18.00 0.17
CA ALA A 153 -1.14 17.71 1.46
C ALA A 153 -2.61 18.18 1.54
N GLU A 154 -2.94 19.31 0.92
CA GLU A 154 -4.31 19.81 0.83
C GLU A 154 -5.18 18.92 -0.06
N TYR A 155 -4.64 18.50 -1.22
CA TYR A 155 -5.32 17.54 -2.10
C TYR A 155 -5.60 16.20 -1.41
N ASP A 156 -4.61 15.65 -0.70
CA ASP A 156 -4.77 14.38 0.00
C ASP A 156 -5.84 14.47 1.10
N ARG A 157 -5.91 15.60 1.82
CA ARG A 157 -6.96 15.85 2.83
C ARG A 157 -8.35 15.92 2.21
N GLU A 158 -8.53 16.69 1.15
CA GLU A 158 -9.85 16.82 0.51
C GLU A 158 -10.28 15.49 -0.14
N TYR A 159 -9.33 14.74 -0.70
CA TYR A 159 -9.59 13.41 -1.23
C TYR A 159 -10.05 12.43 -0.13
N GLN A 160 -9.36 12.37 1.01
CA GLN A 160 -9.74 11.52 2.14
C GLN A 160 -11.12 11.87 2.68
N LYS A 161 -11.44 13.17 2.76
CA LYS A 161 -12.75 13.68 3.19
C LYS A 161 -13.88 13.25 2.26
N GLU A 162 -13.71 13.41 0.94
CA GLU A 162 -14.72 12.97 -0.04
C GLU A 162 -14.86 11.44 -0.05
N TYR A 163 -13.76 10.71 0.09
CA TYR A 163 -13.80 9.25 0.23
C TYR A 163 -14.57 8.81 1.49
N ALA A 164 -14.27 9.42 2.64
CA ALA A 164 -14.96 9.15 3.90
C ALA A 164 -16.47 9.44 3.80
N ARG A 165 -16.84 10.53 3.12
CA ARG A 165 -18.24 10.88 2.85
C ARG A 165 -18.94 9.79 2.03
N GLN A 166 -18.33 9.36 0.92
CA GLN A 166 -18.89 8.30 0.07
C GLN A 166 -19.00 6.98 0.83
N PHE A 167 -18.01 6.65 1.65
CA PHE A 167 -17.99 5.45 2.46
C PHE A 167 -19.13 5.41 3.48
N ILE A 168 -19.36 6.51 4.22
CA ILE A 168 -20.48 6.63 5.16
C ILE A 168 -21.82 6.52 4.43
N GLU A 169 -21.96 7.17 3.27
CA GLU A 169 -23.20 7.13 2.50
C GLU A 169 -23.51 5.72 2.00
N ASN A 170 -22.50 5.01 1.48
CA ASN A 170 -22.63 3.62 1.07
C ASN A 170 -22.98 2.71 2.27
N ALA A 171 -22.36 2.92 3.44
CA ALA A 171 -22.67 2.16 4.64
C ALA A 171 -24.12 2.41 5.10
N ARG A 172 -24.58 3.66 5.05
CA ARG A 172 -25.95 4.06 5.39
C ARG A 172 -26.97 3.42 4.47
N GLN A 173 -26.72 3.41 3.15
CA GLN A 173 -27.56 2.72 2.17
C GLN A 173 -27.68 1.22 2.46
N ASN A 174 -26.62 0.61 2.99
CA ASN A 174 -26.60 -0.79 3.42
C ASN A 174 -27.17 -1.02 4.83
N GLY A 175 -27.69 0.01 5.50
CA GLY A 175 -28.28 -0.10 6.83
C GLY A 175 -27.26 -0.14 7.97
N TYR A 176 -26.11 0.51 7.81
CA TYR A 176 -25.10 0.66 8.86
C TYR A 176 -24.82 2.14 9.14
N ASP A 177 -24.70 2.50 10.42
CA ASP A 177 -24.13 3.75 10.89
C ASP A 177 -22.65 3.53 11.20
N VAL A 178 -21.77 4.28 10.54
CA VAL A 178 -20.32 4.16 10.72
C VAL A 178 -19.78 5.45 11.27
N GLN A 179 -19.03 5.33 12.38
CA GLN A 179 -18.37 6.44 13.03
C GLN A 179 -16.89 6.44 12.66
N LEU A 180 -16.41 7.58 12.17
CA LEU A 180 -15.01 7.82 11.84
C LEU A 180 -14.40 8.77 12.89
N ASN A 181 -13.11 8.64 13.17
CA ASN A 181 -12.35 9.65 13.92
C ASN A 181 -11.87 10.78 13.00
N ASP A 182 -11.14 11.75 13.57
CA ASP A 182 -10.56 12.88 12.84
C ASP A 182 -9.51 12.46 11.78
N GLU A 183 -8.97 11.25 11.89
CA GLU A 183 -8.03 10.64 10.94
C GLU A 183 -8.75 9.77 9.88
N TYR A 184 -10.08 9.88 9.78
CA TYR A 184 -10.93 9.09 8.89
C TYR A 184 -10.86 7.56 9.10
N VAL A 185 -10.41 7.11 10.27
CA VAL A 185 -10.38 5.71 10.69
C VAL A 185 -11.70 5.31 11.35
N VAL A 186 -12.20 4.13 10.99
CA VAL A 186 -13.44 3.58 11.55
C VAL A 186 -13.27 3.24 13.03
N THR A 187 -14.05 3.89 13.89
CA THR A 187 -14.08 3.65 15.34
C THR A 187 -15.27 2.81 15.78
N GLY A 188 -16.35 2.80 15.00
CA GLY A 188 -17.55 2.06 15.35
C GLY A 188 -18.46 1.81 14.16
N VAL A 189 -19.14 0.67 14.19
CA VAL A 189 -20.16 0.30 13.21
C VAL A 189 -21.38 -0.18 13.98
N ARG A 190 -22.55 0.38 13.69
CA ARG A 190 -23.82 0.00 14.32
C ARG A 190 -24.86 -0.28 13.24
N PRO A 191 -25.64 -1.37 13.33
CA PRO A 191 -26.73 -1.58 12.39
C PRO A 191 -27.81 -0.52 12.60
N LEU A 192 -28.20 0.17 11.53
CA LEU A 192 -29.43 0.96 11.51
C LEU A 192 -30.60 -0.04 11.59
N ARG A 193 -31.36 0.00 12.68
CA ARG A 193 -32.64 -0.69 12.76
C ARG A 193 -33.56 -0.03 11.72
N ASN A 194 -33.60 -0.60 10.52
CA ASN A 194 -34.49 -0.16 9.46
C ASN A 194 -35.94 -0.27 9.94
N SER A 195 -36.54 0.84 10.37
CA SER A 195 -37.96 0.92 10.72
C SER A 195 -38.88 0.84 9.49
N ASN A 196 -38.32 0.78 8.27
CA ASN A 196 -39.06 0.81 7.00
C ASN A 196 -38.98 -0.51 6.22
N ARG A 197 -39.28 -1.64 6.86
CA ARG A 197 -39.65 -2.89 6.14
C ARG A 197 -41.16 -2.97 5.83
N ASN A 198 -41.85 -1.83 5.76
CA ASN A 198 -43.25 -1.74 5.33
C ASN A 198 -43.37 -0.98 4.00
N SER A 199 -42.66 -1.44 2.97
CA SER A 199 -42.99 -1.08 1.59
C SER A 199 -43.03 -2.34 0.75
N THR A 200 -44.26 -2.86 0.62
CA THR A 200 -44.77 -3.46 -0.63
C THR A 200 -43.97 -4.63 -1.19
N LEU A 201 -44.14 -5.78 -0.53
CA LEU A 201 -44.19 -7.07 -1.22
C LEU A 201 -45.50 -7.13 -2.03
N SER A 202 -45.61 -6.30 -3.07
CA SER A 202 -46.70 -6.41 -4.06
C SER A 202 -46.43 -7.65 -4.89
N ALA A 203 -47.04 -8.76 -4.48
CA ALA A 203 -47.05 -9.99 -5.23
C ALA A 203 -47.53 -9.70 -6.67
N PRO A 204 -46.84 -10.20 -7.71
CA PRO A 204 -47.37 -10.13 -9.07
C PRO A 204 -48.64 -10.98 -9.13
N SER A 205 -49.79 -10.30 -9.11
CA SER A 205 -51.10 -10.87 -9.39
C SER A 205 -51.05 -11.58 -10.74
N GLY A 206 -51.34 -12.89 -10.70
CA GLY A 206 -51.21 -13.79 -11.83
C GLY A 206 -51.90 -13.30 -13.09
N VAL A 207 -51.17 -13.42 -14.21
CA VAL A 207 -51.69 -13.32 -15.57
C VAL A 207 -52.57 -14.56 -15.79
N GLN A 208 -53.89 -14.38 -15.79
CA GLN A 208 -54.83 -15.38 -16.27
C GLN A 208 -54.72 -15.45 -17.79
N ALA A 209 -54.41 -16.65 -18.30
CA ALA A 209 -54.49 -16.97 -19.71
C ALA A 209 -55.96 -17.10 -20.14
N GLN A 210 -56.31 -16.50 -21.27
CA GLN A 210 -57.46 -16.84 -22.10
C GLN A 210 -56.97 -17.18 -23.50
#